data_AF-A0A421B1X1-F1
#
_entry.id   AF-A0A421B1X1-F1
#
_cell.length_a   1.000
_cell.length_b   1.000
_cell.length_c   1.000
_cell.angle_alpha   90.00
_cell.angle_beta   90.00
_cell.angle_gamma   90.00
#
_symmetry.space_group_name_H-M   'P 1'
#
loop_
_entity.id
_entity.type
_entity.pdbx_description
1 polymer ?
#
loop_
_entity_poly.entity_id
_entity_poly.type
_entity_poly.pdbx_seq_one_letter_code
_entity_poly.pdbx_strand_id
1 'polypeptide(L)'
;MTPTPAVSRSQTTAHPTGGVPDHGSRTPPQAHPDAPGTGAVRTDNHTRFAQAIGRVLRARREALDLSPADLAARLGTVTASTIGSYERGDRRLTAYRAAHLCHALLISPEHLLTAAITGTTALRDPLPPLLLIDPEPLRGPDIPPALRRFATHSLAPAWITAATVRHLAALDDRDDLEVLRHCHRARITPTPPRTPPPTPTTPRFHCLLGDWIQRLRALHGWSRQQLADRVTHHSGAAIAPVTVHTYETGTRHIALHRLHDIACALDASAAHALTHATDPAPTSIDHPGTDHDHPITTHHPHRGPLVHIGRSRSPERTDWPEHTLLGALTTETRTALLHAGHTAVRPAGTTLIREGDTDNQTILILDGTVKITARSPIGTEVLLDLRSAGDIVGETGALTPDAPHPTTIRAATTLAARIMHSDTLATLLATHPDLSIQMSRSIQSRLRWAERRRLDTAIKDGSVRLATLLVELTDHHGELTDGHWSFPQLTRHDLGWLTGMAPRTVEHAIAALKPHGLTAGYRTLRVTNLDDLRRYAVRP
;
A
#
# COMPACT_ATOMS: atom_id res chain seq x y z
N MET A 1 -83.78 10.60 0.67
CA MET A 1 -82.99 11.84 0.60
C MET A 1 -82.07 11.75 -0.59
N THR A 2 -82.21 12.73 -1.46
CA THR A 2 -81.66 12.96 -2.80
C THR A 2 -80.15 13.29 -2.79
N PRO A 3 -79.43 13.15 -3.92
CA PRO A 3 -77.99 13.40 -4.03
C PRO A 3 -77.60 14.75 -4.69
N THR A 4 -76.31 15.12 -4.57
CA THR A 4 -75.52 16.12 -5.38
C THR A 4 -75.84 17.63 -5.09
N PRO A 5 -74.99 18.65 -5.45
CA PRO A 5 -73.90 18.67 -6.43
C PRO A 5 -72.64 19.53 -6.18
N ALA A 6 -71.76 19.49 -7.19
CA ALA A 6 -70.55 20.26 -7.47
C ALA A 6 -70.77 21.72 -7.92
N VAL A 7 -69.67 22.50 -7.92
CA VAL A 7 -69.42 23.74 -8.70
C VAL A 7 -67.91 23.71 -9.00
N SER A 8 -67.33 23.63 -10.21
CA SER A 8 -67.54 24.16 -11.57
C SER A 8 -67.12 25.62 -11.79
N ARG A 9 -66.03 25.82 -12.56
CA ARG A 9 -65.81 26.80 -13.66
C ARG A 9 -64.35 26.65 -14.14
N SER A 10 -64.07 26.10 -15.33
CA SER A 10 -64.14 26.71 -16.68
C SER A 10 -63.23 27.96 -16.79
N GLN A 11 -62.44 28.27 -17.82
CA GLN A 11 -62.06 27.78 -19.16
C GLN A 11 -61.07 28.87 -19.69
N THR A 12 -59.94 28.55 -20.33
CA THR A 12 -59.61 28.84 -21.77
C THR A 12 -59.59 30.35 -22.15
N THR A 13 -58.59 30.99 -22.78
CA THR A 13 -58.00 30.78 -24.14
C THR A 13 -56.82 31.75 -24.37
N ALA A 14 -56.07 31.48 -25.45
CA ALA A 14 -54.76 32.01 -25.88
C ALA A 14 -54.69 33.44 -26.48
N HIS A 15 -53.46 33.99 -26.47
CA HIS A 15 -52.68 34.89 -27.39
C HIS A 15 -53.35 35.66 -28.57
N PRO A 16 -52.79 36.77 -29.13
CA PRO A 16 -51.34 37.03 -29.39
C PRO A 16 -50.81 38.51 -29.45
N THR A 17 -49.48 38.63 -29.67
CA THR A 17 -48.67 39.65 -30.43
C THR A 17 -48.50 41.13 -29.99
N GLY A 18 -47.23 41.51 -29.81
CA GLY A 18 -46.57 42.66 -30.50
C GLY A 18 -46.18 43.90 -29.68
N GLY A 19 -44.88 44.25 -29.64
CA GLY A 19 -44.42 45.62 -29.35
C GLY A 19 -43.08 45.78 -28.62
N VAL A 20 -42.05 46.21 -29.35
CA VAL A 20 -40.69 46.62 -28.92
C VAL A 20 -40.74 48.01 -28.23
N PRO A 21 -39.78 48.35 -27.35
CA PRO A 21 -38.89 49.46 -27.70
C PRO A 21 -37.41 49.19 -27.40
N ASP A 22 -36.58 49.82 -28.23
CA ASP A 22 -35.12 49.80 -28.25
C ASP A 22 -34.54 51.11 -27.68
N HIS A 23 -33.27 51.03 -27.28
CA HIS A 23 -32.24 52.05 -27.08
C HIS A 23 -32.14 52.83 -25.75
N GLY A 24 -30.98 52.63 -25.11
CA GLY A 24 -30.46 53.37 -23.96
C GLY A 24 -29.04 52.91 -23.59
N SER A 25 -28.12 53.09 -24.53
CA SER A 25 -26.66 53.03 -24.45
C SER A 25 -26.02 53.12 -23.05
N ARG A 26 -25.25 52.08 -22.67
CA ARG A 26 -24.16 52.19 -21.69
C ARG A 26 -22.84 51.79 -22.34
N THR A 27 -21.98 52.80 -22.43
CA THR A 27 -20.60 52.82 -22.87
C THR A 27 -19.77 51.67 -22.29
N PRO A 28 -18.91 50.98 -23.09
CA PRO A 28 -17.95 50.05 -22.53
C PRO A 28 -16.89 50.82 -21.71
N PRO A 29 -16.43 50.32 -20.55
CA PRO A 29 -15.30 50.93 -19.89
C PRO A 29 -14.07 50.82 -20.79
N GLN A 30 -13.39 51.94 -20.95
CA GLN A 30 -12.20 52.11 -21.77
C GLN A 30 -11.16 51.02 -21.50
N ALA A 31 -10.59 50.52 -22.59
CA ALA A 31 -9.44 49.65 -22.58
C ALA A 31 -8.24 50.34 -21.92
N HIS A 32 -7.75 49.77 -20.83
CA HIS A 32 -6.35 49.97 -20.42
C HIS A 32 -5.46 49.16 -21.37
N PRO A 33 -4.43 49.76 -22.00
CA PRO A 33 -3.51 49.03 -22.85
C PRO A 33 -2.51 48.24 -22.00
N ASP A 34 -2.20 47.04 -22.49
CA ASP A 34 -1.05 46.19 -22.20
C ASP A 34 -0.94 45.51 -20.82
N ALA A 35 -1.53 44.32 -20.75
CA ALA A 35 -0.87 43.16 -20.16
C ALA A 35 -0.96 41.97 -21.14
N PRO A 36 0.16 41.31 -21.50
CA PRO A 36 0.15 40.30 -22.55
C PRO A 36 -0.59 39.03 -22.11
N GLY A 37 -1.70 38.71 -22.78
CA GLY A 37 -2.06 37.37 -23.27
C GLY A 37 -1.99 36.15 -22.32
N THR A 38 -2.43 36.23 -21.06
CA THR A 38 -2.46 35.06 -20.15
C THR A 38 -3.40 33.92 -20.60
N GLY A 39 -4.45 34.21 -21.38
CA GLY A 39 -5.40 33.20 -21.87
C GLY A 39 -4.90 32.34 -23.04
N ALA A 40 -4.12 32.94 -23.96
CA ALA A 40 -3.56 32.25 -25.14
C ALA A 40 -2.37 31.36 -24.75
N VAL A 41 -1.45 31.88 -23.94
CA VAL A 41 -0.29 31.13 -23.41
C VAL A 41 -0.72 29.91 -22.57
N ARG A 42 -1.87 29.99 -21.90
CA ARG A 42 -2.43 28.91 -21.07
C ARG A 42 -3.07 27.78 -21.87
N THR A 43 -3.83 28.12 -22.91
CA THR A 43 -4.40 27.11 -23.83
C THR A 43 -3.29 26.36 -24.54
N ASP A 44 -2.21 27.06 -24.83
CA ASP A 44 -0.97 26.52 -25.39
C ASP A 44 -0.28 25.55 -24.40
N ASN A 45 -0.13 25.88 -23.11
CA ASN A 45 0.48 24.96 -22.12
C ASN A 45 -0.26 23.62 -21.96
N HIS A 46 -1.59 23.62 -21.86
CA HIS A 46 -2.36 22.37 -21.78
C HIS A 46 -2.30 21.56 -23.08
N THR A 47 -2.24 22.26 -24.22
CA THR A 47 -2.09 21.63 -25.54
C THR A 47 -0.71 21.00 -25.68
N ARG A 48 0.35 21.70 -25.29
CA ARG A 48 1.72 21.17 -25.24
C ARG A 48 1.84 19.96 -24.32
N PHE A 49 1.19 20.00 -23.14
CA PHE A 49 1.15 18.85 -22.24
C PHE A 49 0.44 17.64 -22.87
N ALA A 50 -0.71 17.85 -23.52
CA ALA A 50 -1.44 16.79 -24.21
C ALA A 50 -0.64 16.19 -25.39
N GLN A 51 0.02 17.03 -26.18
CA GLN A 51 0.91 16.61 -27.27
C GLN A 51 2.11 15.82 -26.75
N ALA A 52 2.70 16.23 -25.63
CA ALA A 52 3.82 15.52 -25.03
C ALA A 52 3.41 14.13 -24.52
N ILE A 53 2.26 14.01 -23.85
CA ILE A 53 1.68 12.72 -23.48
C ILE A 53 1.42 11.87 -24.72
N GLY A 54 0.85 12.45 -25.77
CA GLY A 54 0.58 11.77 -27.04
C GLY A 54 1.82 11.18 -27.69
N ARG A 55 2.94 11.92 -27.70
CA ARG A 55 4.23 11.43 -28.20
C ARG A 55 4.73 10.21 -27.43
N VAL A 56 4.62 10.21 -26.10
CA VAL A 56 5.06 9.08 -25.25
C VAL A 56 4.19 7.85 -25.49
N LEU A 57 2.87 8.02 -25.58
CA LEU A 57 1.94 6.93 -25.87
C LEU A 57 2.25 6.30 -27.24
N ARG A 58 2.45 7.14 -28.26
CA ARG A 58 2.81 6.71 -29.61
C ARG A 58 4.13 5.94 -29.63
N ALA A 59 5.18 6.52 -29.04
CA ALA A 59 6.50 5.89 -28.98
C ALA A 59 6.46 4.52 -28.27
N ARG A 60 5.70 4.41 -27.19
CA ARG A 60 5.53 3.13 -26.47
C ARG A 60 4.71 2.12 -27.26
N ARG A 61 3.65 2.55 -27.94
CA ARG A 61 2.85 1.68 -28.80
C ARG A 61 3.70 1.12 -29.95
N GLU A 62 4.46 1.99 -30.62
CA GLU A 62 5.37 1.61 -31.71
C GLU A 62 6.48 0.66 -31.21
N ALA A 63 7.04 0.89 -30.02
CA ALA A 63 8.04 -0.01 -29.43
C ALA A 63 7.50 -1.40 -29.01
N LEU A 64 6.18 -1.57 -28.96
CA LEU A 64 5.52 -2.86 -28.71
C LEU A 64 4.99 -3.50 -30.00
N ASP A 65 5.33 -2.93 -31.16
CA ASP A 65 4.85 -3.35 -32.49
C ASP A 65 3.31 -3.42 -32.60
N LEU A 66 2.61 -2.49 -31.93
CA LEU A 66 1.15 -2.42 -31.95
C LEU A 66 0.64 -1.38 -32.94
N SER A 67 -0.37 -1.71 -33.73
CA SER A 67 -1.13 -0.71 -34.48
C SER A 67 -2.08 0.07 -33.55
N PRO A 68 -2.55 1.27 -33.96
CA PRO A 68 -3.61 1.96 -33.22
C PRO A 68 -4.90 1.12 -33.06
N ALA A 69 -5.17 0.20 -34.00
CA ALA A 69 -6.29 -0.74 -33.91
C ALA A 69 -6.06 -1.81 -32.83
N ASP A 70 -4.83 -2.32 -32.70
CA ASP A 70 -4.49 -3.32 -31.67
C ASP A 70 -4.60 -2.73 -30.25
N LEU A 71 -4.14 -1.49 -30.06
CA LEU A 71 -4.27 -0.80 -28.77
C LEU A 71 -5.74 -0.49 -28.46
N ALA A 72 -6.52 -0.08 -29.46
CA ALA A 72 -7.96 0.13 -29.33
C ALA A 72 -8.68 -1.17 -28.92
N ALA A 73 -8.34 -2.30 -29.54
CA ALA A 73 -8.86 -3.61 -29.21
C ALA A 73 -8.52 -4.02 -27.76
N ARG A 74 -7.26 -3.80 -27.32
CA ARG A 74 -6.83 -4.07 -25.92
C ARG A 74 -7.61 -3.26 -24.89
N LEU A 75 -8.05 -2.04 -25.23
CA LEU A 75 -8.81 -1.17 -24.34
C LEU A 75 -10.32 -1.43 -24.38
N GLY A 76 -10.82 -2.12 -25.41
CA GLY A 76 -12.22 -2.54 -25.60
C GLY A 76 -13.27 -1.42 -25.66
N THR A 77 -12.88 -0.16 -25.49
CA THR A 77 -13.79 0.97 -25.19
C THR A 77 -13.49 2.22 -26.01
N VAL A 78 -12.53 2.16 -26.94
CA VAL A 78 -12.09 3.28 -27.79
C VAL A 78 -11.76 2.79 -29.19
N THR A 79 -11.85 3.67 -30.19
CA THR A 79 -11.52 3.35 -31.59
C THR A 79 -10.08 3.69 -31.93
N ALA A 80 -9.55 3.13 -33.03
CA ALA A 80 -8.22 3.48 -33.56
C ALA A 80 -8.06 4.99 -33.83
N SER A 81 -9.13 5.64 -34.34
CA SER A 81 -9.17 7.10 -34.51
C SER A 81 -9.03 7.85 -33.18
N THR A 82 -9.68 7.33 -32.12
CA THR A 82 -9.56 7.89 -30.77
C THR A 82 -8.13 7.77 -30.22
N ILE A 83 -7.45 6.64 -30.46
CA ILE A 83 -6.03 6.46 -30.15
C ILE A 83 -5.19 7.50 -30.90
N GLY A 84 -5.41 7.66 -32.20
CA GLY A 84 -4.72 8.67 -33.00
C GLY A 84 -4.95 10.12 -32.54
N SER A 85 -6.12 10.44 -31.98
CA SER A 85 -6.38 11.75 -31.37
C SER A 85 -5.66 11.95 -30.03
N TYR A 86 -5.48 10.89 -29.23
CA TYR A 86 -4.64 10.99 -28.02
C TYR A 86 -3.17 11.13 -28.37
N GLU A 87 -2.67 10.40 -29.37
CA GLU A 87 -1.27 10.45 -29.81
C GLU A 87 -0.88 11.80 -30.42
N ARG A 88 -1.82 12.48 -31.07
CA ARG A 88 -1.62 13.85 -31.57
C ARG A 88 -1.78 14.92 -30.49
N GLY A 89 -2.37 14.59 -29.34
CA GLY A 89 -2.71 15.55 -28.30
C GLY A 89 -3.95 16.41 -28.60
N ASP A 90 -4.69 16.09 -29.66
CA ASP A 90 -5.88 16.84 -30.10
C ASP A 90 -7.09 16.64 -29.17
N ARG A 91 -7.05 15.57 -28.37
CA ARG A 91 -8.11 15.21 -27.43
C ARG A 91 -7.60 15.25 -26.00
N ARG A 92 -8.36 15.92 -25.12
CA ARG A 92 -8.09 15.91 -23.67
C ARG A 92 -8.20 14.48 -23.12
N LEU A 93 -7.14 14.05 -22.45
CA LEU A 93 -7.06 12.76 -21.78
C LEU A 93 -7.58 12.86 -20.34
N THR A 94 -8.45 11.92 -19.93
CA THR A 94 -8.90 11.82 -18.52
C THR A 94 -7.91 11.01 -17.68
N ALA A 95 -7.87 11.24 -16.37
CA ALA A 95 -7.01 10.49 -15.45
C ALA A 95 -7.28 8.97 -15.52
N TYR A 96 -8.57 8.59 -15.52
CA TYR A 96 -8.99 7.19 -15.72
C TYR A 96 -8.46 6.62 -17.03
N ARG A 97 -8.62 7.33 -18.14
CA ARG A 97 -8.16 6.85 -19.45
C ARG A 97 -6.64 6.73 -19.51
N ALA A 98 -5.91 7.66 -18.89
CA ALA A 98 -4.46 7.62 -18.79
C ALA A 98 -3.99 6.37 -18.04
N ALA A 99 -4.62 6.02 -16.92
CA ALA A 99 -4.30 4.81 -16.16
C ALA A 99 -4.51 3.52 -16.99
N HIS A 100 -5.59 3.44 -17.75
CA HIS A 100 -5.85 2.28 -18.62
C HIS A 100 -4.89 2.19 -19.80
N LEU A 101 -4.50 3.34 -20.39
CA LEU A 101 -3.47 3.38 -21.44
C LEU A 101 -2.11 2.94 -20.89
N CYS A 102 -1.74 3.39 -19.70
CA CYS A 102 -0.54 2.94 -18.99
C CYS A 102 -0.50 1.42 -18.85
N HIS A 103 -1.61 0.84 -18.37
CA HIS A 103 -1.74 -0.61 -18.25
C HIS A 103 -1.62 -1.33 -19.60
N ALA A 104 -2.37 -0.89 -20.62
CA ALA A 104 -2.39 -1.53 -21.94
C ALA A 104 -1.06 -1.45 -22.70
N LEU A 105 -0.26 -0.41 -22.41
CA LEU A 105 1.06 -0.14 -22.99
C LEU A 105 2.23 -0.58 -22.10
N LEU A 106 1.94 -1.26 -20.98
CA LEU A 106 2.96 -1.75 -20.05
C LEU A 106 3.95 -0.63 -19.68
N ILE A 107 3.42 0.54 -19.36
CA ILE A 107 4.16 1.73 -18.94
C ILE A 107 3.52 2.24 -17.65
N SER A 108 4.31 2.54 -16.63
CA SER A 108 3.76 3.08 -15.38
C SER A 108 3.23 4.51 -15.60
N PRO A 109 2.26 4.99 -14.80
CA PRO A 109 1.87 6.40 -14.76
C PRO A 109 3.04 7.38 -14.57
N GLU A 110 4.07 6.99 -13.80
CA GLU A 110 5.26 7.80 -13.53
C GLU A 110 6.10 8.02 -14.78
N HIS A 111 6.43 6.95 -15.50
CA HIS A 111 7.11 7.01 -16.79
C HIS A 111 6.32 7.84 -17.82
N LEU A 112 5.00 7.67 -17.91
CA LEU A 112 4.17 8.44 -18.85
C LEU A 112 4.27 9.95 -18.58
N LEU A 113 4.10 10.37 -17.33
CA LEU A 113 4.08 11.77 -16.95
C LEU A 113 5.46 12.40 -16.99
N THR A 114 6.50 11.68 -16.54
CA THR A 114 7.89 12.17 -16.57
C THR A 114 8.32 12.42 -18.00
N ALA A 115 8.17 11.43 -18.88
CA ALA A 115 8.55 11.52 -20.29
C ALA A 115 7.81 12.66 -21.02
N ALA A 116 6.56 12.92 -20.67
CA ALA A 116 5.80 14.03 -21.23
C ALA A 116 6.30 15.39 -20.73
N ILE A 117 6.63 15.51 -19.44
CA ILE A 117 7.14 16.76 -18.85
C ILE A 117 8.56 17.05 -19.34
N THR A 118 9.39 16.03 -19.53
CA THR A 118 10.81 16.15 -19.91
C THR A 118 11.02 16.15 -21.42
N GLY A 119 9.98 15.87 -22.21
CA GLY A 119 10.06 15.76 -23.67
C GLY A 119 10.82 14.52 -24.16
N THR A 120 11.06 13.54 -23.28
CA THR A 120 11.84 12.35 -23.60
C THR A 120 10.98 11.25 -24.19
N THR A 121 11.28 10.78 -25.41
CA THR A 121 10.58 9.64 -26.04
C THR A 121 11.43 8.36 -26.11
N ALA A 122 12.71 8.43 -25.73
CA ALA A 122 13.64 7.30 -25.79
C ALA A 122 13.33 6.24 -24.71
N LEU A 123 13.06 5.01 -25.16
CA LEU A 123 12.79 3.83 -24.33
C LEU A 123 14.05 2.98 -24.07
N ARG A 124 15.24 3.50 -24.35
CA ARG A 124 16.53 2.90 -23.96
C ARG A 124 17.33 3.96 -23.20
N ASP A 125 17.43 3.77 -21.88
CA ASP A 125 18.24 4.42 -20.81
C ASP A 125 18.96 5.76 -21.05
N PRO A 126 19.16 6.58 -20.00
CA PRO A 126 18.20 7.08 -19.03
C PRO A 126 18.12 8.61 -19.15
N LEU A 127 16.92 9.20 -19.04
CA LEU A 127 16.80 10.60 -18.64
C LEU A 127 16.07 10.61 -17.29
N PRO A 128 16.71 10.96 -16.16
CA PRO A 128 15.96 11.24 -14.94
C PRO A 128 15.41 12.66 -15.03
N PRO A 129 14.17 12.91 -14.57
CA PRO A 129 14.00 13.36 -13.21
C PRO A 129 12.58 13.08 -12.67
N LEU A 130 12.29 11.81 -12.40
CA LEU A 130 11.71 11.43 -11.13
C LEU A 130 12.74 10.44 -10.58
N LEU A 131 13.65 10.90 -9.74
CA LEU A 131 14.43 9.99 -8.92
C LEU A 131 13.58 9.71 -7.70
N LEU A 132 13.16 8.47 -7.50
CA LEU A 132 12.60 8.08 -6.21
C LEU A 132 13.79 8.07 -5.29
N ILE A 133 13.85 9.08 -4.45
CA ILE A 133 14.95 9.27 -3.56
C ILE A 133 14.49 8.83 -2.20
N ASP A 134 15.24 7.90 -1.63
CA ASP A 134 15.22 7.75 -0.19
C ASP A 134 15.81 9.04 0.40
N PRO A 135 15.07 9.84 1.17
CA PRO A 135 15.64 11.06 1.76
C PRO A 135 16.68 10.74 2.84
N GLU A 136 16.71 9.51 3.39
CA GLU A 136 17.59 9.15 4.51
C GLU A 136 19.09 9.37 4.21
N PRO A 137 19.65 8.93 3.06
CA PRO A 137 21.06 9.14 2.72
C PRO A 137 21.42 10.62 2.46
N LEU A 138 20.43 11.51 2.38
CA LEU A 138 20.61 12.95 2.18
C LEU A 138 20.65 13.75 3.50
N ARG A 139 20.55 13.09 4.67
CA ARG A 139 20.54 13.76 5.99
C ARG A 139 21.92 13.97 6.62
N GLY A 140 22.99 13.49 5.97
CA GLY A 140 24.36 13.58 6.47
C GLY A 140 24.93 15.00 6.55
N PRO A 141 25.98 15.22 7.38
CA PRO A 141 26.63 16.52 7.52
C PRO A 141 27.30 16.99 6.23
N ASP A 142 27.77 16.06 5.39
CA ASP A 142 28.46 16.31 4.12
C ASP A 142 27.52 16.60 2.94
N ILE A 143 26.20 16.56 3.17
CA ILE A 143 25.17 16.83 2.16
C ILE A 143 24.83 18.33 2.16
N PRO A 144 24.63 18.97 0.98
CA PRO A 144 24.30 20.38 0.90
C PRO A 144 23.11 20.78 1.79
N PRO A 145 23.15 21.95 2.46
CA PRO A 145 22.10 22.37 3.38
C PRO A 145 20.69 22.37 2.79
N ALA A 146 20.51 22.78 1.53
CA ALA A 146 19.21 22.75 0.86
C ALA A 146 18.68 21.31 0.66
N LEU A 147 19.54 20.38 0.26
CA LEU A 147 19.20 18.95 0.11
C LEU A 147 18.92 18.29 1.45
N ARG A 148 19.73 18.60 2.48
CA ARG A 148 19.50 18.12 3.85
C ARG A 148 18.19 18.63 4.40
N ARG A 149 17.87 19.92 4.21
CA ARG A 149 16.55 20.49 4.57
C ARG A 149 15.43 19.77 3.83
N PHE A 150 15.54 19.56 2.52
CA PHE A 150 14.57 18.79 1.75
C PHE A 150 14.37 17.38 2.33
N ALA A 151 15.45 16.71 2.71
CA ALA A 151 15.44 15.38 3.31
C ALA A 151 14.90 15.34 4.75
N THR A 152 15.06 16.41 5.53
CA THR A 152 14.46 16.53 6.87
C THR A 152 12.95 16.64 6.79
N HIS A 153 12.44 17.37 5.78
CA HIS A 153 10.99 17.56 5.59
C HIS A 153 10.34 16.41 4.79
N SER A 154 11.12 15.62 4.07
CA SER A 154 10.66 14.43 3.35
C SER A 154 10.95 13.19 4.21
N LEU A 155 9.91 12.59 4.83
CA LEU A 155 10.05 11.45 5.75
C LEU A 155 9.92 10.08 5.08
N ALA A 156 9.58 10.05 3.79
CA ALA A 156 9.41 8.83 3.00
C ALA A 156 10.08 8.98 1.63
N PRO A 157 10.35 7.88 0.90
CA PRO A 157 10.87 7.95 -0.45
C PRO A 157 10.03 8.89 -1.32
N ALA A 158 10.66 9.94 -1.83
CA ALA A 158 9.99 11.01 -2.53
C ALA A 158 10.58 11.16 -3.93
N TRP A 159 9.71 11.34 -4.91
CA TRP A 159 10.14 11.57 -6.27
C TRP A 159 10.60 13.01 -6.45
N ILE A 160 11.86 13.22 -6.86
CA ILE A 160 12.37 14.55 -7.15
C ILE A 160 12.30 14.89 -8.64
N THR A 161 11.80 16.09 -8.95
CA THR A 161 11.67 16.57 -10.32
C THR A 161 12.88 17.41 -10.75
N ALA A 162 13.06 17.64 -12.04
CA ALA A 162 14.12 18.55 -12.52
C ALA A 162 13.87 20.00 -12.08
N ALA A 163 12.61 20.38 -11.84
CA ALA A 163 12.28 21.68 -11.25
C ALA A 163 12.70 21.74 -9.78
N THR A 164 12.50 20.65 -9.03
CA THR A 164 12.99 20.51 -7.65
C THR A 164 14.51 20.57 -7.60
N VAL A 165 15.20 19.90 -8.53
CA VAL A 165 16.66 19.94 -8.66
C VAL A 165 17.14 21.37 -8.92
N ARG A 166 16.57 22.08 -9.91
CA ARG A 166 16.92 23.48 -10.20
C ARG A 166 16.67 24.41 -9.02
N HIS A 167 15.56 24.19 -8.30
CA HIS A 167 15.23 24.99 -7.12
C HIS A 167 16.24 24.75 -5.99
N LEU A 168 16.60 23.50 -5.71
CA LEU A 168 17.60 23.14 -4.70
C LEU A 168 18.99 23.64 -5.09
N ALA A 169 19.35 23.59 -6.37
CA ALA A 169 20.60 24.11 -6.92
C ALA A 169 20.71 25.63 -6.73
N ALA A 170 19.63 26.36 -6.99
CA ALA A 170 19.57 27.82 -6.82
C ALA A 170 19.65 28.26 -5.34
N LEU A 171 19.15 27.45 -4.39
CA LEU A 171 19.17 27.79 -2.95
C LEU A 171 20.58 27.79 -2.34
N ASP A 172 21.52 27.02 -2.90
CA ASP A 172 22.90 26.89 -2.42
C ASP A 172 23.94 27.34 -3.49
N ASP A 173 23.52 28.04 -4.55
CA ASP A 173 24.33 28.52 -5.70
C ASP A 173 25.23 27.44 -6.35
N ARG A 174 24.62 26.31 -6.72
CA ARG A 174 25.31 25.17 -7.33
C ARG A 174 24.76 24.82 -8.71
N ASP A 175 25.53 24.02 -9.44
CA ASP A 175 25.09 23.44 -10.71
C ASP A 175 24.13 22.26 -10.50
N ASP A 176 23.11 22.15 -11.37
CA ASP A 176 22.11 21.08 -11.36
C ASP A 176 22.74 19.67 -11.33
N LEU A 177 23.88 19.49 -12.00
CA LEU A 177 24.58 18.22 -12.11
C LEU A 177 25.21 17.80 -10.78
N GLU A 178 25.65 18.76 -9.95
CA GLU A 178 26.15 18.47 -8.60
C GLU A 178 25.04 18.00 -7.67
N VAL A 179 23.86 18.62 -7.72
CA VAL A 179 22.68 18.20 -6.96
C VAL A 179 22.24 16.80 -7.40
N LEU A 180 22.20 16.54 -8.72
CA LEU A 180 21.84 15.24 -9.27
C LEU A 180 22.79 14.12 -8.83
N ARG A 181 24.09 14.38 -8.66
CA ARG A 181 25.05 13.36 -8.16
C ARG A 181 24.76 12.92 -6.73
N HIS A 182 24.38 13.86 -5.85
CA HIS A 182 23.99 13.54 -4.47
C HIS A 182 22.69 12.73 -4.46
N CYS A 183 21.72 13.17 -5.25
CA CYS A 183 20.45 12.51 -5.45
C CYS A 183 20.56 11.09 -6.03
N HIS A 184 21.52 10.88 -6.94
CA HIS A 184 21.76 9.57 -7.55
C HIS A 184 22.23 8.51 -6.54
N ARG A 185 23.03 8.91 -5.54
CA ARG A 185 23.47 8.01 -4.46
C ARG A 185 22.32 7.56 -3.56
N ALA A 186 21.24 8.34 -3.51
CA ALA A 186 20.04 8.08 -2.71
C ALA A 186 18.88 7.49 -3.55
N ARG A 187 19.15 7.13 -4.82
CA ARG A 187 18.14 6.62 -5.75
C ARG A 187 17.69 5.21 -5.38
N ILE A 188 16.39 5.01 -5.32
CA ILE A 188 15.74 3.70 -5.27
C ILE A 188 15.47 3.24 -6.71
N THR A 189 15.93 2.04 -7.05
CA THR A 189 15.64 1.40 -8.35
C THR A 189 14.27 0.70 -8.29
N PRO A 190 13.26 1.10 -9.07
CA PRO A 190 11.97 0.44 -9.06
C PRO A 190 12.08 -0.97 -9.68
N THR A 191 11.47 -1.97 -9.03
CA THR A 191 11.31 -3.32 -9.61
C THR A 191 9.94 -3.40 -10.30
N PRO A 192 9.85 -3.78 -11.60
CA PRO A 192 8.56 -3.86 -12.27
C PRO A 192 7.70 -5.02 -11.71
N PRO A 193 6.38 -4.84 -11.51
CA PRO A 193 5.50 -5.92 -11.10
C PRO A 193 5.36 -6.97 -12.21
N ARG A 194 5.46 -8.27 -11.83
CA ARG A 194 5.43 -9.41 -12.77
C ARG A 194 4.03 -9.72 -13.33
N THR A 195 2.97 -9.11 -12.79
CA THR A 195 1.58 -9.24 -13.26
C THR A 195 0.78 -8.01 -12.82
N PRO A 196 -0.03 -7.41 -13.71
CA PRO A 196 -0.74 -6.18 -13.34
C PRO A 196 -2.05 -6.49 -12.57
N PRO A 197 -2.44 -5.62 -11.62
CA PRO A 197 -3.68 -5.77 -10.85
C PRO A 197 -4.95 -5.62 -11.72
N PRO A 198 -6.11 -6.15 -11.27
CA PRO A 198 -7.37 -6.03 -12.00
C PRO A 198 -7.78 -4.55 -12.14
N THR A 199 -8.27 -4.19 -13.33
CA THR A 199 -8.63 -2.81 -13.67
C THR A 199 -9.86 -2.34 -12.86
N PRO A 200 -9.78 -1.22 -12.11
CA PRO A 200 -10.89 -0.73 -11.31
C PRO A 200 -12.04 -0.24 -12.19
N THR A 201 -13.28 -0.37 -11.72
CA THR A 201 -14.45 0.21 -12.40
C THR A 201 -14.37 1.74 -12.39
N THR A 202 -14.89 2.42 -13.42
CA THR A 202 -14.88 3.88 -13.54
C THR A 202 -15.36 4.60 -12.26
N PRO A 203 -16.45 4.19 -11.58
CA PRO A 203 -16.89 4.84 -10.35
C PRO A 203 -15.91 4.63 -9.19
N ARG A 204 -15.35 3.42 -9.04
CA ARG A 204 -14.39 3.10 -7.98
C ARG A 204 -13.09 3.87 -8.15
N PHE A 205 -12.61 4.03 -9.38
CA PHE A 205 -11.42 4.83 -9.68
C PHE A 205 -11.60 6.29 -9.25
N HIS A 206 -12.75 6.90 -9.58
CA HIS A 206 -13.01 8.30 -9.20
C HIS A 206 -13.18 8.49 -7.70
N CYS A 207 -13.75 7.52 -6.99
CA CYS A 207 -13.83 7.54 -5.54
C CYS A 207 -12.43 7.46 -4.89
N LEU A 208 -11.57 6.53 -5.31
CA LEU A 208 -10.20 6.40 -4.80
C LEU A 208 -9.34 7.64 -5.09
N LEU A 209 -9.53 8.26 -6.26
CA LEU A 209 -8.87 9.50 -6.61
C LEU A 209 -9.37 10.68 -5.76
N GLY A 210 -10.68 10.71 -5.48
CA GLY A 210 -11.29 11.70 -4.60
C GLY A 210 -10.81 11.61 -3.15
N ASP A 211 -10.78 10.39 -2.61
CA ASP A 211 -10.19 10.06 -1.31
C ASP A 211 -8.75 10.56 -1.19
N TRP A 212 -7.94 10.35 -2.23
CA TRP A 212 -6.55 10.78 -2.25
C TRP A 212 -6.43 12.30 -2.14
N ILE A 213 -7.23 13.06 -2.91
CA ILE A 213 -7.27 14.53 -2.84
C ILE A 213 -7.70 14.98 -1.45
N GLN A 214 -8.75 14.36 -0.91
CA GLN A 214 -9.30 14.71 0.40
C GLN A 214 -8.29 14.48 1.53
N ARG A 215 -7.59 13.34 1.52
CA ARG A 215 -6.58 13.00 2.54
C ARG A 215 -5.40 13.96 2.51
N LEU A 216 -4.83 14.21 1.34
CA LEU A 216 -3.70 15.16 1.22
C LEU A 216 -4.10 16.57 1.63
N ARG A 217 -5.30 17.04 1.21
CA ARG A 217 -5.80 18.34 1.65
C ARG A 217 -5.97 18.40 3.17
N ALA A 218 -6.48 17.33 3.78
CA ALA A 218 -6.67 17.24 5.23
C ALA A 218 -5.33 17.25 6.00
N LEU A 219 -4.30 16.57 5.48
CA LEU A 219 -2.95 16.59 6.05
C LEU A 219 -2.34 18.00 6.08
N HIS A 220 -2.61 18.80 5.06
CA HIS A 220 -2.20 20.21 5.01
C HIS A 220 -3.09 21.14 5.88
N GLY A 221 -4.17 20.63 6.47
CA GLY A 221 -5.14 21.43 7.22
C GLY A 221 -5.91 22.45 6.36
N TRP A 222 -5.95 22.26 5.04
CA TRP A 222 -6.53 23.23 4.12
C TRP A 222 -8.04 23.04 3.94
N SER A 223 -8.77 24.14 3.91
CA SER A 223 -10.14 24.19 3.38
C SER A 223 -10.15 23.93 1.87
N ARG A 224 -11.32 23.58 1.32
CA ARG A 224 -11.51 23.44 -0.13
C ARG A 224 -11.25 24.76 -0.88
N GLN A 225 -11.52 25.90 -0.24
CA GLN A 225 -11.20 27.22 -0.77
C GLN A 225 -9.68 27.39 -0.90
N GLN A 226 -8.93 27.08 0.15
CA GLN A 226 -7.47 27.19 0.12
C GLN A 226 -6.83 26.28 -0.93
N LEU A 227 -7.31 25.04 -1.09
CA LEU A 227 -6.84 24.18 -2.19
C LEU A 227 -7.20 24.77 -3.57
N ALA A 228 -8.42 25.29 -3.72
CA ALA A 228 -8.86 25.93 -4.95
C ALA A 228 -7.99 27.15 -5.31
N ASP A 229 -7.63 27.97 -4.33
CA ASP A 229 -6.78 29.15 -4.49
C ASP A 229 -5.35 28.74 -4.88
N ARG A 230 -4.77 27.71 -4.24
CA ARG A 230 -3.43 27.21 -4.61
C ARG A 230 -3.39 26.58 -6.00
N VAL A 231 -4.40 25.79 -6.37
CA VAL A 231 -4.51 25.24 -7.74
C VAL A 231 -4.66 26.37 -8.75
N THR A 232 -5.42 27.41 -8.42
CA THR A 232 -5.57 28.60 -9.26
C THR A 232 -4.24 29.35 -9.41
N HIS A 233 -3.50 29.52 -8.31
CA HIS A 233 -2.18 30.16 -8.29
C HIS A 233 -1.15 29.36 -9.10
N HIS A 234 -1.12 28.04 -8.93
CA HIS A 234 -0.19 27.14 -9.62
C HIS A 234 -0.49 27.04 -11.12
N SER A 235 -1.75 26.85 -11.49
CA SER A 235 -2.15 26.60 -12.89
C SER A 235 -2.51 27.87 -13.68
N GLY A 236 -2.67 29.02 -13.01
CA GLY A 236 -3.21 30.24 -13.60
C GLY A 236 -4.67 30.10 -14.08
N ALA A 237 -5.39 29.07 -13.63
CA ALA A 237 -6.74 28.79 -14.06
C ALA A 237 -7.67 28.60 -12.86
N ALA A 238 -8.61 29.53 -12.69
CA ALA A 238 -9.55 29.52 -11.59
C ALA A 238 -10.30 28.19 -11.51
N ILE A 239 -10.27 27.60 -10.33
CA ILE A 239 -11.10 26.46 -9.95
C ILE A 239 -11.97 26.87 -8.77
N ALA A 240 -13.26 26.57 -8.84
CA ALA A 240 -14.17 26.85 -7.74
C ALA A 240 -14.05 25.77 -6.63
N PRO A 241 -14.26 26.12 -5.35
CA PRO A 241 -14.24 25.15 -4.25
C PRO A 241 -15.27 24.03 -4.41
N VAL A 242 -16.41 24.34 -5.04
CA VAL A 242 -17.43 23.33 -5.38
C VAL A 242 -16.88 22.30 -6.38
N THR A 243 -16.01 22.71 -7.31
CA THR A 243 -15.35 21.80 -8.24
C THR A 243 -14.39 20.87 -7.51
N VAL A 244 -13.64 21.39 -6.53
CA VAL A 244 -12.79 20.58 -5.63
C VAL A 244 -13.64 19.55 -4.89
N HIS A 245 -14.80 19.95 -4.35
CA HIS A 245 -15.73 19.02 -3.69
C HIS A 245 -16.23 17.91 -4.64
N THR A 246 -16.54 18.23 -5.89
CA THR A 246 -16.96 17.21 -6.87
C THR A 246 -15.84 16.24 -7.27
N TYR A 247 -14.58 16.67 -7.14
CA TYR A 247 -13.42 15.80 -7.33
C TYR A 247 -13.20 14.88 -6.14
N GLU A 248 -13.29 15.40 -4.91
CA GLU A 248 -13.17 14.61 -3.68
C GLU A 248 -14.26 13.54 -3.54
N THR A 249 -15.48 13.85 -3.97
CA THR A 249 -16.61 12.91 -3.93
C THR A 249 -16.59 11.92 -5.10
N GLY A 250 -15.66 12.05 -6.05
CA GLY A 250 -15.59 11.22 -7.25
C GLY A 250 -16.76 11.41 -8.22
N THR A 251 -17.61 12.43 -8.01
CA THR A 251 -18.81 12.71 -8.82
C THR A 251 -18.48 13.36 -10.16
N ARG A 252 -17.28 13.92 -10.31
CA ARG A 252 -16.82 14.58 -11.55
C ARG A 252 -15.54 13.94 -12.08
N HIS A 253 -15.52 13.67 -13.39
CA HIS A 253 -14.30 13.23 -14.08
C HIS A 253 -13.21 14.30 -14.03
N ILE A 254 -11.98 13.87 -13.74
CA ILE A 254 -10.79 14.72 -13.71
C ILE A 254 -9.97 14.51 -14.99
N ALA A 255 -9.68 15.61 -15.69
CA ALA A 255 -8.74 15.59 -16.81
C ALA A 255 -7.30 15.44 -16.31
N LEU A 256 -6.42 14.76 -17.05
CA LEU A 256 -5.07 14.45 -16.59
C LEU A 256 -4.25 15.70 -16.25
N HIS A 257 -4.33 16.76 -17.07
CA HIS A 257 -3.67 18.04 -16.78
C HIS A 257 -4.21 18.67 -15.48
N ARG A 258 -5.52 18.56 -15.21
CA ARG A 258 -6.10 19.04 -13.94
C ARG A 258 -5.67 18.23 -12.75
N LEU A 259 -5.50 16.92 -12.90
CA LEU A 259 -4.92 16.09 -11.85
C LEU A 259 -3.47 16.51 -11.57
N HIS A 260 -2.70 16.85 -12.62
CA HIS A 260 -1.35 17.40 -12.47
C HIS A 260 -1.35 18.71 -11.70
N ASP A 261 -2.20 19.67 -12.06
CA ASP A 261 -2.33 20.95 -11.34
C ASP A 261 -2.65 20.75 -9.85
N ILE A 262 -3.62 19.85 -9.56
CA ILE A 262 -4.05 19.54 -8.19
C ILE A 262 -2.92 18.87 -7.41
N ALA A 263 -2.23 17.91 -8.01
CA ALA A 263 -1.14 17.21 -7.37
C ALA A 263 0.01 18.17 -7.04
N CYS A 264 0.42 19.02 -7.98
CA CYS A 264 1.46 20.03 -7.74
C CYS A 264 1.06 21.02 -6.64
N ALA A 265 -0.21 21.43 -6.57
CA ALA A 265 -0.69 22.31 -5.50
C ALA A 265 -0.70 21.66 -4.12
N LEU A 266 -0.76 20.32 -4.06
CA LEU A 266 -0.70 19.49 -2.84
C LEU A 266 0.72 19.00 -2.52
N ASP A 267 1.73 19.47 -3.24
CA ASP A 267 3.12 19.01 -3.16
C ASP A 267 3.26 17.49 -3.40
N ALA A 268 2.48 16.97 -4.35
CA ALA A 268 2.41 15.57 -4.71
C ALA A 268 2.53 15.33 -6.23
N SER A 269 2.61 14.07 -6.64
CA SER A 269 2.67 13.68 -8.06
C SER A 269 1.34 13.14 -8.56
N ALA A 270 0.90 13.57 -9.74
CA ALA A 270 -0.24 12.98 -10.42
C ALA A 270 -0.02 11.50 -10.75
N ALA A 271 1.23 11.05 -10.86
CA ALA A 271 1.53 9.64 -11.05
C ALA A 271 1.18 8.83 -9.80
N HIS A 272 1.48 9.35 -8.62
CA HIS A 272 1.11 8.73 -7.35
C HIS A 272 -0.42 8.66 -7.19
N ALA A 273 -1.14 9.71 -7.58
CA ALA A 273 -2.59 9.72 -7.60
C ALA A 273 -3.19 8.66 -8.56
N LEU A 274 -2.60 8.51 -9.75
CA LEU A 274 -3.00 7.47 -10.71
C LEU A 274 -2.73 6.06 -10.18
N THR A 275 -1.56 5.84 -9.59
CA THR A 275 -1.16 4.56 -8.98
C THR A 275 -2.10 4.19 -7.83
N HIS A 276 -2.38 5.12 -6.91
CA HIS A 276 -3.33 4.95 -5.80
C HIS A 276 -4.73 4.57 -6.28
N ALA A 277 -5.20 5.21 -7.37
CA ALA A 277 -6.52 4.94 -7.93
C ALA A 277 -6.59 3.61 -8.72
N THR A 278 -5.45 3.00 -9.06
CA THR A 278 -5.35 1.69 -9.74
C THR A 278 -4.99 0.53 -8.82
N ASP A 279 -4.32 0.77 -7.71
CA ASP A 279 -3.86 -0.23 -6.76
C ASP A 279 -3.98 0.31 -5.33
N PRO A 280 -5.15 0.19 -4.69
CA PRO A 280 -5.38 0.74 -3.37
C PRO A 280 -4.66 -0.12 -2.32
N ALA A 281 -3.44 0.26 -1.94
CA ALA A 281 -2.86 -0.19 -0.68
C ALA A 281 -3.78 0.27 0.48
N PRO A 282 -4.02 -0.59 1.50
CA PRO A 282 -4.99 -0.27 2.55
C PRO A 282 -4.41 0.79 3.49
N THR A 283 -5.06 1.95 3.49
CA THR A 283 -4.85 3.04 4.43
C THR A 283 -6.08 3.08 5.34
N SER A 284 -5.93 2.74 6.62
CA SER A 284 -6.93 3.10 7.64
C SER A 284 -6.26 3.67 8.89
N ILE A 285 -6.61 4.92 9.16
CA ILE A 285 -6.56 5.59 10.46
C ILE A 285 -8.02 5.74 10.87
N ASP A 286 -8.36 5.54 12.14
CA ASP A 286 -9.52 6.22 12.74
C ASP A 286 -9.25 6.59 14.21
N HIS A 287 -9.97 7.63 14.63
CA HIS A 287 -9.67 8.62 15.67
C HIS A 287 -10.36 8.35 17.05
N PRO A 288 -10.10 9.17 18.09
CA PRO A 288 -10.16 8.78 19.51
C PRO A 288 -11.51 9.01 20.20
N GLY A 289 -11.75 8.28 21.28
CA GLY A 289 -12.92 8.46 22.15
C GLY A 289 -12.69 7.99 23.60
N THR A 290 -12.37 8.97 24.46
CA THR A 290 -12.81 9.14 25.86
C THR A 290 -12.64 8.01 26.90
N ASP A 291 -11.74 8.28 27.86
CA ASP A 291 -11.79 8.04 29.31
C ASP A 291 -12.79 7.04 29.87
N HIS A 292 -12.30 6.06 30.65
CA HIS A 292 -12.72 5.85 32.03
C HIS A 292 -11.66 5.12 32.88
N ASP A 293 -11.26 5.82 33.92
CA ASP A 293 -10.43 5.46 35.08
C ASP A 293 -10.96 4.24 35.87
N HIS A 294 -10.08 3.28 36.25
CA HIS A 294 -9.92 2.70 37.61
C HIS A 294 -9.09 1.38 37.69
N PRO A 295 -8.49 1.04 38.87
CA PRO A 295 -7.07 0.72 38.97
C PRO A 295 -6.69 -0.76 39.07
N ILE A 296 -5.41 -0.95 38.78
CA ILE A 296 -4.51 -2.10 38.90
C ILE A 296 -4.59 -2.78 40.28
N THR A 297 -4.55 -4.12 40.30
CA THR A 297 -4.03 -4.87 41.46
C THR A 297 -2.94 -5.83 41.02
N THR A 298 -1.72 -5.50 41.40
CA THR A 298 -0.47 -6.24 41.23
C THR A 298 -0.46 -7.50 42.10
N HIS A 299 -0.05 -8.66 41.56
CA HIS A 299 0.59 -9.72 42.36
C HIS A 299 1.56 -10.55 41.49
N HIS A 300 2.83 -10.51 41.89
CA HIS A 300 3.94 -11.42 41.60
C HIS A 300 4.44 -11.92 42.98
N PRO A 301 5.36 -12.89 43.10
CA PRO A 301 5.74 -13.99 42.20
C PRO A 301 5.92 -15.34 42.97
N HIS A 302 6.09 -16.48 42.28
CA HIS A 302 6.88 -17.59 42.85
C HIS A 302 7.68 -18.36 41.78
N ARG A 303 8.99 -18.48 42.05
CA ARG A 303 10.00 -19.27 41.31
C ARG A 303 10.03 -20.72 41.81
N GLY A 304 10.21 -21.69 40.91
CA GLY A 304 10.53 -23.10 41.16
C GLY A 304 10.99 -23.80 39.86
N PRO A 305 11.67 -24.95 39.91
CA PRO A 305 13.05 -25.11 39.44
C PRO A 305 13.25 -25.66 38.01
N LEU A 306 14.46 -25.42 37.50
CA LEU A 306 14.99 -25.77 36.18
C LEU A 306 15.06 -27.29 35.94
N VAL A 307 14.50 -27.76 34.83
CA VAL A 307 14.70 -29.12 34.29
C VAL A 307 15.42 -29.02 32.95
N HIS A 308 16.51 -29.77 32.83
CA HIS A 308 17.41 -29.88 31.68
C HIS A 308 16.69 -30.31 30.39
N ILE A 309 16.95 -29.61 29.27
CA ILE A 309 16.61 -30.05 27.90
C ILE A 309 17.84 -29.85 27.01
N GLY A 310 18.11 -30.88 26.19
CA GLY A 310 19.31 -31.04 25.38
C GLY A 310 19.57 -29.94 24.34
N ARG A 311 20.87 -29.77 24.05
CA ARG A 311 21.48 -28.82 23.11
C ARG A 311 20.89 -27.41 23.20
N SER A 312 21.34 -26.67 24.20
CA SER A 312 21.33 -25.21 24.18
C SER A 312 22.01 -24.72 22.88
N ARG A 313 21.23 -24.33 21.88
CA ARG A 313 21.73 -23.50 20.78
C ARG A 313 22.06 -22.14 21.40
N SER A 314 23.33 -21.74 21.33
CA SER A 314 23.87 -20.55 22.00
C SER A 314 23.11 -19.27 21.60
N PRO A 315 23.01 -18.27 22.50
CA PRO A 315 22.43 -16.95 22.19
C PRO A 315 23.22 -16.14 21.14
N GLU A 316 24.35 -16.65 20.65
CA GLU A 316 25.25 -16.04 19.68
C GLU A 316 24.96 -16.49 18.24
N ARG A 317 23.70 -16.75 17.92
CA ARG A 317 23.30 -17.14 16.57
C ARG A 317 23.38 -15.92 15.64
N THR A 318 24.27 -15.97 14.66
CA THR A 318 24.47 -14.89 13.67
C THR A 318 23.72 -15.11 12.35
N ASP A 319 23.21 -16.32 12.11
CA ASP A 319 22.51 -16.76 10.90
C ASP A 319 20.98 -16.80 11.09
N TRP A 320 20.36 -15.62 10.95
CA TRP A 320 18.89 -15.48 10.94
C TRP A 320 18.38 -15.54 9.49
N PRO A 321 17.33 -16.33 9.17
CA PRO A 321 16.79 -16.39 7.82
C PRO A 321 16.29 -15.00 7.37
N GLU A 322 16.59 -14.61 6.13
CA GLU A 322 16.29 -13.28 5.60
C GLU A 322 14.80 -12.91 5.66
N HIS A 323 13.91 -13.91 5.65
CA HIS A 323 12.45 -13.70 5.74
C HIS A 323 11.95 -13.41 7.16
N THR A 324 12.79 -13.55 8.19
CA THR A 324 12.44 -13.26 9.58
C THR A 324 12.72 -11.80 9.94
N LEU A 325 12.11 -11.28 11.01
CA LEU A 325 12.39 -9.93 11.47
C LEU A 325 13.90 -9.75 11.74
N LEU A 326 14.52 -10.61 12.54
CA LEU A 326 15.96 -10.50 12.84
C LEU A 326 16.86 -10.58 11.59
N GLY A 327 16.53 -11.44 10.63
CA GLY A 327 17.30 -11.57 9.39
C GLY A 327 17.29 -10.30 8.53
N ALA A 328 16.18 -9.58 8.55
CA ALA A 328 16.00 -8.37 7.77
C ALA A 328 16.55 -7.08 8.44
N LEU A 329 16.94 -7.14 9.71
CA LEU A 329 17.50 -5.99 10.44
C LEU A 329 18.99 -5.77 10.15
N THR A 330 19.42 -4.52 10.29
CA THR A 330 20.84 -4.17 10.34
C THR A 330 21.52 -4.83 11.54
N THR A 331 22.84 -5.03 11.48
CA THR A 331 23.60 -5.67 12.56
C THR A 331 23.46 -4.91 13.89
N GLU A 332 23.47 -3.58 13.86
CA GLU A 332 23.34 -2.73 15.05
C GLU A 332 21.97 -2.93 15.71
N THR A 333 20.89 -2.73 14.97
CA THR A 333 19.52 -2.89 15.47
C THR A 333 19.20 -4.31 15.90
N ARG A 334 19.67 -5.30 15.15
CA ARG A 334 19.59 -6.72 15.53
C ARG A 334 20.25 -6.95 16.88
N THR A 335 21.44 -6.39 17.09
CA THR A 335 22.18 -6.51 18.35
C THR A 335 21.41 -5.83 19.49
N ALA A 336 20.86 -4.64 19.28
CA ALA A 336 20.04 -3.93 20.26
C ALA A 336 18.81 -4.77 20.67
N LEU A 337 18.08 -5.33 19.70
CA LEU A 337 16.90 -6.17 19.94
C LEU A 337 17.26 -7.49 20.64
N LEU A 338 18.40 -8.10 20.28
CA LEU A 338 18.93 -9.29 20.96
C LEU A 338 19.41 -8.99 22.40
N HIS A 339 19.74 -7.74 22.73
CA HIS A 339 20.11 -7.34 24.08
C HIS A 339 18.93 -6.84 24.93
N ALA A 340 17.79 -6.58 24.30
CA ALA A 340 16.60 -6.06 24.97
C ALA A 340 15.93 -7.10 25.88
N GLY A 341 15.44 -6.61 27.02
CA GLY A 341 14.73 -7.43 28.00
C GLY A 341 15.60 -8.52 28.64
N HIS A 342 14.96 -9.59 29.10
CA HIS A 342 15.64 -10.73 29.71
C HIS A 342 15.42 -12.01 28.91
N THR A 343 16.38 -12.93 29.00
CA THR A 343 16.24 -14.26 28.37
C THR A 343 15.30 -15.13 29.20
N ALA A 344 14.47 -15.94 28.53
CA ALA A 344 13.61 -16.92 29.16
C ALA A 344 13.55 -18.20 28.31
N VAL A 345 13.44 -19.34 28.99
CA VAL A 345 13.11 -20.62 28.37
C VAL A 345 11.73 -21.04 28.87
N ARG A 346 10.84 -21.40 27.93
CA ARG A 346 9.47 -21.84 28.23
C ARG A 346 9.21 -23.21 27.63
N PRO A 347 8.68 -24.19 28.38
CA PRO A 347 8.36 -25.50 27.83
C PRO A 347 7.21 -25.41 26.82
N ALA A 348 7.13 -26.39 25.93
CA ALA A 348 6.01 -26.53 25.00
C ALA A 348 4.66 -26.55 25.77
N GLY A 349 3.64 -25.91 25.20
CA GLY A 349 2.31 -25.75 25.81
C GLY A 349 2.15 -24.54 26.71
N THR A 350 3.24 -23.84 27.08
CA THR A 350 3.16 -22.63 27.91
C THR A 350 2.45 -21.50 27.18
N THR A 351 1.37 -20.97 27.76
CA THR A 351 0.76 -19.71 27.32
C THR A 351 1.65 -18.55 27.73
N LEU A 352 2.03 -17.74 26.75
CA LEU A 352 2.92 -16.60 26.94
C LEU A 352 2.15 -15.31 27.12
N ILE A 353 1.13 -15.13 26.27
CA ILE A 353 0.19 -13.99 26.26
C ILE A 353 -1.19 -14.60 26.03
N ARG A 354 -2.23 -14.06 26.67
CA ARG A 354 -3.60 -14.51 26.47
C ARG A 354 -4.42 -13.40 25.81
N GLU A 355 -5.30 -13.82 24.91
CA GLU A 355 -6.28 -12.93 24.30
C GLU A 355 -7.12 -12.23 25.37
N GLY A 356 -7.23 -10.91 25.25
CA GLY A 356 -7.94 -10.04 26.18
C GLY A 356 -7.05 -9.48 27.31
N ASP A 357 -5.87 -10.05 27.54
CA ASP A 357 -4.95 -9.51 28.53
C ASP A 357 -4.36 -8.18 28.01
N THR A 358 -4.04 -7.26 28.93
CA THR A 358 -3.38 -5.97 28.65
C THR A 358 -1.93 -5.98 29.13
N ASP A 359 -1.35 -7.18 29.27
CA ASP A 359 0.02 -7.37 29.71
C ASP A 359 1.00 -6.78 28.69
N ASN A 360 1.79 -5.80 29.15
CA ASN A 360 2.77 -5.05 28.35
C ASN A 360 4.05 -5.84 28.11
N GLN A 361 3.94 -7.04 27.53
CA GLN A 361 5.09 -7.85 27.17
C GLN A 361 5.14 -8.13 25.67
N THR A 362 6.34 -8.00 25.14
CA THR A 362 6.70 -8.39 23.79
C THR A 362 7.78 -9.46 23.85
N ILE A 363 7.68 -10.42 22.94
CA ILE A 363 8.49 -11.64 22.94
C ILE A 363 9.21 -11.75 21.61
N LEU A 364 10.54 -11.67 21.65
CA LEU A 364 11.40 -12.02 20.52
C LEU A 364 11.76 -13.50 20.62
N ILE A 365 11.41 -14.28 19.60
CA ILE A 365 11.66 -15.73 19.57
C ILE A 365 13.09 -15.97 19.11
N LEU A 366 13.93 -16.54 19.97
CA LEU A 366 15.32 -16.88 19.65
C LEU A 366 15.44 -18.29 19.09
N ASP A 367 14.68 -19.22 19.65
CA ASP A 367 14.58 -20.61 19.19
C ASP A 367 13.21 -21.19 19.53
N GLY A 368 12.74 -22.14 18.71
CA GLY A 368 11.44 -22.77 18.84
C GLY A 368 10.32 -22.08 18.04
N THR A 369 9.07 -22.45 18.34
CA THR A 369 7.88 -22.00 17.61
C THR A 369 6.74 -21.72 18.58
N VAL A 370 5.94 -20.70 18.29
CA VAL A 370 4.68 -20.39 18.97
C VAL A 370 3.48 -20.53 18.02
N LYS A 371 2.33 -20.88 18.59
CA LYS A 371 1.02 -20.82 17.95
C LYS A 371 0.33 -19.54 18.36
N ILE A 372 -0.27 -18.86 17.38
CA ILE A 372 -1.12 -17.69 17.59
C ILE A 372 -2.56 -18.14 17.38
N THR A 373 -3.38 -18.01 18.41
CA THR A 373 -4.77 -18.47 18.42
C THR A 373 -5.72 -17.36 18.82
N ALA A 374 -6.98 -17.43 18.40
CA ALA A 374 -8.05 -16.57 18.92
C ALA A 374 -9.28 -17.40 19.25
N ARG A 375 -10.12 -16.91 20.15
CA ARG A 375 -11.37 -17.57 20.50
C ARG A 375 -12.50 -17.15 19.58
N SER A 376 -13.24 -18.13 19.09
CA SER A 376 -14.52 -17.88 18.41
C SER A 376 -15.60 -17.45 19.42
N PRO A 377 -16.74 -16.88 18.96
CA PRO A 377 -17.85 -16.53 19.84
C PRO A 377 -18.43 -17.69 20.66
N ILE A 378 -18.23 -18.93 20.20
CA ILE A 378 -18.65 -20.16 20.90
C ILE A 378 -17.55 -20.75 21.80
N GLY A 379 -16.45 -20.03 22.01
CA GLY A 379 -15.36 -20.42 22.90
C GLY A 379 -14.31 -21.35 22.29
N THR A 380 -14.41 -21.69 21.00
CA THR A 380 -13.45 -22.57 20.33
C THR A 380 -12.16 -21.82 20.04
N GLU A 381 -11.02 -22.36 20.47
CA GLU A 381 -9.70 -21.83 20.12
C GLU A 381 -9.35 -22.18 18.67
N VAL A 382 -9.15 -21.16 17.84
CA VAL A 382 -8.85 -21.26 16.41
C VAL A 382 -7.39 -20.88 16.19
N LEU A 383 -6.63 -21.74 15.52
CA LEU A 383 -5.25 -21.43 15.13
C LEU A 383 -5.27 -20.45 13.96
N LEU A 384 -4.65 -19.29 14.16
CA LEU A 384 -4.54 -18.25 13.15
C LEU A 384 -3.19 -18.28 12.45
N ASP A 385 -2.10 -18.47 13.19
CA ASP A 385 -0.75 -18.32 12.64
C ASP A 385 0.30 -19.08 13.48
N LEU A 386 1.49 -19.25 12.91
CA LEU A 386 2.69 -19.85 13.54
C LEU A 386 3.86 -18.88 13.41
N ARG A 387 4.65 -18.75 14.48
CA ARG A 387 5.85 -17.91 14.48
C ARG A 387 7.05 -18.66 15.03
N SER A 388 8.20 -18.42 14.43
CA SER A 388 9.43 -19.16 14.73
C SER A 388 10.59 -18.23 15.07
N ALA A 389 11.75 -18.84 15.32
CA ALA A 389 12.98 -18.13 15.62
C ALA A 389 13.24 -16.97 14.63
N GLY A 390 13.51 -15.78 15.16
CA GLY A 390 13.71 -14.56 14.39
C GLY A 390 12.50 -13.65 14.32
N ASP A 391 11.30 -14.12 14.71
CA ASP A 391 10.09 -13.32 14.77
C ASP A 391 9.86 -12.69 16.15
N ILE A 392 9.06 -11.62 16.15
CA ILE A 392 8.53 -10.99 17.35
C ILE A 392 7.01 -11.19 17.45
N VAL A 393 6.50 -11.39 18.66
CA VAL A 393 5.07 -11.54 18.96
C VAL A 393 4.71 -10.76 20.21
N GLY A 394 3.43 -10.44 20.40
CA GLY A 394 3.00 -9.58 21.51
C GLY A 394 3.38 -8.12 21.29
N GLU A 395 3.56 -7.71 20.03
CA GLU A 395 3.87 -6.33 19.68
C GLU A 395 2.70 -5.37 19.91
N THR A 396 1.48 -5.89 20.08
CA THR A 396 0.26 -5.08 20.19
C THR A 396 0.40 -4.03 21.27
N GLY A 397 0.86 -4.39 22.47
CA GLY A 397 1.04 -3.42 23.55
C GLY A 397 2.07 -2.32 23.25
N ALA A 398 3.04 -2.56 22.35
CA ALA A 398 4.02 -1.56 21.96
C ALA A 398 3.53 -0.64 20.82
N LEU A 399 2.68 -1.17 19.93
CA LEU A 399 2.17 -0.45 18.76
C LEU A 399 0.83 0.23 19.00
N THR A 400 0.05 -0.30 19.93
CA THR A 400 -1.25 0.21 20.34
C THR A 400 -1.31 0.09 21.85
N PRO A 401 -0.70 1.05 22.58
CA PRO A 401 -0.75 1.08 24.03
C PRO A 401 -2.20 0.93 24.53
N ASP A 402 -2.35 0.21 25.63
CA ASP A 402 -3.63 -0.07 26.30
C ASP A 402 -4.64 -0.93 25.51
N ALA A 403 -4.33 -1.33 24.27
CA ALA A 403 -5.16 -2.28 23.55
C ALA A 403 -4.99 -3.70 24.12
N PRO A 404 -6.09 -4.43 24.36
CA PRO A 404 -6.02 -5.83 24.76
C PRO A 404 -5.40 -6.66 23.63
N HIS A 405 -4.63 -7.69 23.99
CA HIS A 405 -4.07 -8.59 22.99
C HIS A 405 -5.19 -9.26 22.18
N PRO A 406 -5.15 -9.17 20.85
CA PRO A 406 -6.22 -9.72 20.00
C PRO A 406 -6.15 -11.24 19.89
N THR A 407 -5.08 -11.85 20.39
CA THR A 407 -4.78 -13.27 20.22
C THR A 407 -4.06 -13.84 21.45
N THR A 408 -4.21 -15.13 21.66
CA THR A 408 -3.42 -15.92 22.61
C THR A 408 -2.17 -16.43 21.90
N ILE A 409 -1.02 -16.35 22.58
CA ILE A 409 0.26 -16.84 22.07
C ILE A 409 0.71 -17.99 22.98
N ARG A 410 0.95 -19.16 22.40
CA ARG A 410 1.34 -20.37 23.15
C ARG A 410 2.55 -21.05 22.52
N ALA A 411 3.52 -21.44 23.34
CA ALA A 411 4.68 -22.20 22.88
C ALA A 411 4.25 -23.54 22.26
N ALA A 412 4.61 -23.78 21.01
CA ALA A 412 4.35 -25.03 20.29
C ALA A 412 5.47 -26.06 20.52
N THR A 413 6.69 -25.57 20.66
CA THR A 413 7.89 -26.31 21.06
C THR A 413 8.51 -25.66 22.29
N THR A 414 9.58 -26.24 22.85
CA THR A 414 10.38 -25.52 23.84
C THR A 414 10.90 -24.24 23.22
N LEU A 415 10.60 -23.11 23.86
CA LEU A 415 10.88 -21.77 23.37
C LEU A 415 12.05 -21.17 24.13
N ALA A 416 13.05 -20.66 23.42
CA ALA A 416 14.00 -19.69 23.95
C ALA A 416 13.63 -18.32 23.40
N ALA A 417 13.52 -17.31 24.26
CA ALA A 417 13.06 -15.98 23.86
C ALA A 417 13.72 -14.86 24.67
N ARG A 418 13.73 -13.65 24.11
CA ARG A 418 13.83 -12.42 24.91
C ARG A 418 12.42 -11.93 25.22
N ILE A 419 12.16 -11.70 26.51
CA ILE A 419 10.93 -11.08 26.98
C ILE A 419 11.28 -9.66 27.39
N MET A 420 10.63 -8.69 26.76
CA MET A 420 10.84 -7.26 27.01
C MET A 420 9.51 -6.57 27.27
N HIS A 421 9.55 -5.45 28.00
CA HIS A 421 8.37 -4.62 28.18
C HIS A 421 7.97 -3.98 26.85
N SER A 422 6.68 -3.75 26.64
CA SER A 422 6.19 -3.09 25.42
C SER A 422 6.83 -1.71 25.23
N ASP A 423 7.08 -0.95 26.29
CA ASP A 423 7.80 0.34 26.22
C ASP A 423 9.24 0.20 25.74
N THR A 424 9.90 -0.93 26.07
CA THR A 424 11.24 -1.22 25.55
C THR A 424 11.19 -1.41 24.05
N LEU A 425 10.22 -2.17 23.54
CA LEU A 425 10.02 -2.30 22.10
C LEU A 425 9.66 -0.95 21.47
N ALA A 426 8.75 -0.18 22.07
CA ALA A 426 8.36 1.15 21.58
C ALA A 426 9.56 2.11 21.48
N THR A 427 10.43 2.10 22.50
CA THR A 427 11.68 2.88 22.49
C THR A 427 12.62 2.40 21.38
N LEU A 428 12.76 1.09 21.20
CA LEU A 428 13.59 0.53 20.12
C LEU A 428 13.03 0.89 18.74
N LEU A 429 11.71 0.85 18.55
CA LEU A 429 11.05 1.28 17.31
C LEU A 429 11.29 2.77 17.03
N ALA A 430 11.24 3.61 18.06
CA ALA A 430 11.48 5.05 17.93
C ALA A 430 12.96 5.40 17.66
N THR A 431 13.90 4.61 18.20
CA THR A 431 15.35 4.88 18.12
C THR A 431 16.04 4.16 16.97
N HIS A 432 15.44 3.08 16.44
CA HIS A 432 15.99 2.28 15.35
C HIS A 432 14.97 2.23 14.18
N PRO A 433 15.02 3.16 13.22
CA PRO A 433 14.04 3.24 12.13
C PRO A 433 13.95 1.98 11.26
N ASP A 434 15.06 1.25 11.09
CA ASP A 434 15.06 -0.03 10.38
C ASP A 434 14.21 -1.09 11.11
N LEU A 435 14.20 -1.12 12.44
CA LEU A 435 13.28 -1.96 13.22
C LEU A 435 11.83 -1.62 12.89
N SER A 436 11.48 -0.34 12.89
CA SER A 436 10.11 0.10 12.58
C SER A 436 9.66 -0.27 11.17
N ILE A 437 10.54 -0.12 10.18
CA ILE A 437 10.27 -0.51 8.79
C ILE A 437 10.12 -2.03 8.67
N GLN A 438 11.04 -2.80 9.24
CA GLN A 438 10.99 -4.26 9.15
C GLN A 438 9.82 -4.83 9.95
N MET A 439 9.45 -4.20 11.06
CA MET A 439 8.25 -4.53 11.83
C MET A 439 6.99 -4.28 11.01
N SER A 440 6.88 -3.12 10.35
CA SER A 440 5.77 -2.80 9.46
C SER A 440 5.67 -3.78 8.28
N ARG A 441 6.81 -4.17 7.69
CA ARG A 441 6.86 -5.20 6.62
C ARG A 441 6.46 -6.57 7.13
N SER A 442 6.85 -6.93 8.35
CA SER A 442 6.42 -8.16 9.02
C SER A 442 4.90 -8.17 9.16
N ILE A 443 4.30 -7.12 9.75
CA ILE A 443 2.84 -6.93 9.91
C ILE A 443 2.11 -7.02 8.56
N GLN A 444 2.57 -6.30 7.53
CA GLN A 444 1.97 -6.35 6.19
C GLN A 444 2.07 -7.75 5.58
N SER A 445 3.15 -8.48 5.84
CA SER A 445 3.27 -9.87 5.40
C SER A 445 2.27 -10.78 6.10
N ARG A 446 1.99 -10.56 7.39
CA ARG A 446 0.92 -11.26 8.13
C ARG A 446 -0.46 -10.97 7.54
N LEU A 447 -0.74 -9.71 7.24
CA LEU A 447 -2.00 -9.29 6.63
C LEU A 447 -2.20 -9.94 5.25
N ARG A 448 -1.18 -9.87 4.38
CA ARG A 448 -1.23 -10.53 3.06
C ARG A 448 -1.42 -12.04 3.18
N TRP A 449 -0.75 -12.66 4.14
CA TRP A 449 -0.91 -14.08 4.38
C TRP A 449 -2.36 -14.42 4.79
N ALA A 450 -2.95 -13.66 5.73
CA ALA A 450 -4.35 -13.81 6.12
C ALA A 450 -5.34 -13.58 4.96
N GLU A 451 -5.13 -12.54 4.15
CA GLU A 451 -5.94 -12.25 2.96
C GLU A 451 -5.88 -13.38 1.92
N ARG A 452 -4.69 -13.95 1.68
CA ARG A 452 -4.51 -15.10 0.80
C ARG A 452 -5.28 -16.31 1.30
N ARG A 453 -5.28 -16.61 2.61
CA ARG A 453 -6.07 -17.72 3.17
C ARG A 453 -7.57 -17.50 2.99
N ARG A 454 -8.04 -16.25 3.13
CA ARG A 454 -9.42 -15.89 2.85
C ARG A 454 -9.80 -16.12 1.38
N LEU A 455 -8.92 -15.72 0.45
CA LEU A 455 -9.11 -15.96 -0.98
C LEU A 455 -9.07 -17.45 -1.33
N ASP A 456 -8.06 -18.18 -0.85
CA ASP A 456 -7.91 -19.62 -1.05
C ASP A 456 -9.17 -20.36 -0.63
N THR A 457 -9.75 -20.00 0.52
CA THR A 457 -10.99 -20.62 1.02
C THR A 457 -12.18 -20.39 0.07
N ALA A 458 -12.21 -19.26 -0.63
CA ALA A 458 -13.30 -18.92 -1.55
C ALA A 458 -13.16 -19.58 -2.93
N ILE A 459 -11.94 -19.90 -3.38
CA ILE A 459 -11.70 -20.27 -4.79
C ILE A 459 -11.00 -21.62 -4.99
N LYS A 460 -10.29 -22.16 -3.99
CA LYS A 460 -9.50 -23.39 -4.14
C LYS A 460 -10.13 -24.59 -3.47
N ASP A 461 -9.96 -25.74 -4.12
CA ASP A 461 -10.26 -27.05 -3.57
C ASP A 461 -9.40 -27.38 -2.35
N GLY A 462 -9.94 -28.18 -1.43
CA GLY A 462 -9.33 -28.46 -0.12
C GLY A 462 -7.91 -29.03 -0.19
N SER A 463 -7.63 -29.93 -1.13
CA SER A 463 -6.28 -30.48 -1.33
C SER A 463 -5.30 -29.43 -1.84
N VAL A 464 -5.73 -28.54 -2.73
CA VAL A 464 -4.90 -27.42 -3.23
C VAL A 464 -4.61 -26.43 -2.10
N ARG A 465 -5.61 -26.11 -1.26
CA ARG A 465 -5.42 -25.24 -0.07
C ARG A 465 -4.43 -25.82 0.94
N LEU A 466 -4.48 -27.14 1.15
CA LEU A 466 -3.54 -27.83 2.03
C LEU A 466 -2.14 -27.83 1.41
N ALA A 467 -2.00 -28.12 0.12
CA ALA A 467 -0.72 -28.05 -0.56
C ALA A 467 -0.11 -26.63 -0.50
N THR A 468 -0.90 -25.58 -0.77
CA THR A 468 -0.46 -24.18 -0.65
C THR A 468 0.05 -23.90 0.77
N LEU A 469 -0.70 -24.29 1.81
CA LEU A 469 -0.29 -24.10 3.20
C LEU A 469 1.02 -24.81 3.51
N LEU A 470 1.15 -26.07 3.10
CA LEU A 470 2.33 -26.89 3.39
C LEU A 470 3.58 -26.36 2.70
N VAL A 471 3.46 -25.84 1.47
CA VAL A 471 4.55 -25.15 0.78
C VAL A 471 4.96 -23.91 1.57
N GLU A 472 4.00 -23.06 1.95
CA GLU A 472 4.29 -21.85 2.73
C GLU A 472 4.95 -22.18 4.08
N LEU A 473 4.42 -23.15 4.83
CA LEU A 473 5.00 -23.58 6.11
C LEU A 473 6.40 -24.17 5.91
N THR A 474 6.65 -24.85 4.80
CA THR A 474 7.99 -25.39 4.48
C THR A 474 8.96 -24.26 4.14
N ASP A 475 8.56 -23.29 3.33
CA ASP A 475 9.41 -22.16 2.95
C ASP A 475 9.77 -21.29 4.17
N HIS A 476 8.87 -21.14 5.15
CA HIS A 476 9.08 -20.26 6.31
C HIS A 476 9.63 -20.97 7.54
N HIS A 477 9.25 -22.23 7.78
CA HIS A 477 9.54 -22.97 9.02
C HIS A 477 10.10 -24.37 8.76
N GLY A 478 10.32 -24.76 7.50
CA GLY A 478 10.80 -26.08 7.16
C GLY A 478 12.24 -26.28 7.61
N GLU A 479 12.48 -27.34 8.37
CA GLU A 479 13.82 -27.87 8.61
C GLU A 479 14.02 -29.12 7.77
N LEU A 480 14.99 -29.08 6.85
CA LEU A 480 15.37 -30.24 6.05
C LEU A 480 16.19 -31.20 6.92
N THR A 481 15.58 -32.34 7.26
CA THR A 481 16.21 -33.40 8.08
C THR A 481 16.04 -34.72 7.36
N ASP A 482 17.11 -35.52 7.23
CA ASP A 482 17.08 -36.84 6.60
C ASP A 482 16.31 -36.87 5.25
N GLY A 483 16.58 -35.89 4.39
CA GLY A 483 15.99 -35.79 3.05
C GLY A 483 14.52 -35.39 2.99
N HIS A 484 13.90 -34.97 4.09
CA HIS A 484 12.52 -34.49 4.12
C HIS A 484 12.37 -33.21 4.93
N TRP A 485 11.44 -32.36 4.52
CA TRP A 485 11.10 -31.15 5.27
C TRP A 485 10.18 -31.50 6.43
N SER A 486 10.55 -31.03 7.61
CA SER A 486 9.76 -31.15 8.83
C SER A 486 9.40 -29.76 9.36
N PHE A 487 8.25 -29.65 10.01
CA PHE A 487 7.77 -28.42 10.64
C PHE A 487 7.07 -28.77 11.96
N PRO A 488 6.77 -27.78 12.82
CA PRO A 488 6.21 -28.01 14.16
C PRO A 488 4.95 -28.90 14.14
N GLN A 489 4.70 -29.61 15.25
CA GLN A 489 3.57 -30.56 15.31
C GLN A 489 2.22 -29.84 15.13
N LEU A 490 1.60 -30.06 13.97
CA LEU A 490 0.25 -29.60 13.64
C LEU A 490 -0.72 -30.78 13.64
N THR A 491 -1.76 -30.64 14.45
CA THR A 491 -2.90 -31.55 14.46
C THR A 491 -3.78 -31.32 13.24
N ARG A 492 -4.76 -32.19 13.03
CA ARG A 492 -5.70 -32.09 11.90
C ARG A 492 -6.65 -30.93 12.10
N HIS A 493 -6.95 -30.61 13.35
CA HIS A 493 -7.67 -29.39 13.72
C HIS A 493 -6.87 -28.14 13.41
N ASP A 494 -5.57 -28.11 13.76
CA ASP A 494 -4.70 -26.97 13.43
C ASP A 494 -4.68 -26.70 11.92
N LEU A 495 -4.46 -27.75 11.12
CA LEU A 495 -4.51 -27.65 9.66
C LEU A 495 -5.89 -27.23 9.16
N GLY A 496 -6.95 -27.74 9.78
CA GLY A 496 -8.33 -27.39 9.47
C GLY A 496 -8.59 -25.91 9.65
N TRP A 497 -8.17 -25.34 10.78
CA TRP A 497 -8.26 -23.91 11.08
C TRP A 497 -7.47 -23.06 10.10
N LEU A 498 -6.22 -23.43 9.84
CA LEU A 498 -5.39 -22.69 8.88
C LEU A 498 -5.98 -22.75 7.47
N THR A 499 -6.65 -23.84 7.07
CA THR A 499 -7.18 -24.08 5.70
C THR A 499 -8.68 -23.82 5.54
N GLY A 500 -9.41 -23.46 6.59
CA GLY A 500 -10.88 -23.40 6.57
C GLY A 500 -11.53 -24.75 6.23
N MET A 501 -10.92 -25.87 6.65
CA MET A 501 -11.42 -27.23 6.41
C MET A 501 -11.85 -27.91 7.71
N ALA A 502 -12.88 -28.77 7.61
CA ALA A 502 -13.15 -29.73 8.68
C ALA A 502 -11.99 -30.76 8.77
N PRO A 503 -11.68 -31.30 9.96
CA PRO A 503 -10.59 -32.27 10.14
C PRO A 503 -10.67 -33.48 9.21
N ARG A 504 -11.88 -33.98 8.93
CA ARG A 504 -12.10 -35.09 7.97
C ARG A 504 -11.72 -34.71 6.55
N THR A 505 -12.01 -33.47 6.14
CA THR A 505 -11.62 -32.96 4.82
C THR A 505 -10.09 -32.79 4.73
N VAL A 506 -9.45 -32.39 5.83
CA VAL A 506 -7.98 -32.38 5.91
C VAL A 506 -7.40 -33.78 5.73
N GLU A 507 -7.99 -34.81 6.35
CA GLU A 507 -7.53 -36.20 6.17
C GLU A 507 -7.65 -36.68 4.71
N HIS A 508 -8.76 -36.36 4.03
CA HIS A 508 -8.89 -36.63 2.60
C HIS A 508 -7.86 -35.87 1.76
N ALA A 509 -7.62 -34.59 2.07
CA ALA A 509 -6.61 -33.78 1.41
C ALA A 509 -5.19 -34.35 1.62
N ILE A 510 -4.86 -34.80 2.84
CA ILE A 510 -3.59 -35.48 3.13
C ILE A 510 -3.46 -36.74 2.27
N ALA A 511 -4.52 -37.56 2.18
CA ALA A 511 -4.50 -38.77 1.36
C ALA A 511 -4.26 -38.45 -0.13
N ALA A 512 -4.88 -37.39 -0.66
CA ALA A 512 -4.70 -36.93 -2.03
C ALA A 512 -3.28 -36.40 -2.30
N LEU A 513 -2.59 -35.88 -1.28
CA LEU A 513 -1.22 -35.35 -1.40
C LEU A 513 -0.13 -36.41 -1.15
N LYS A 514 -0.48 -37.62 -0.69
CA LYS A 514 0.50 -38.71 -0.49
C LYS A 514 1.32 -39.03 -1.75
N PRO A 515 0.72 -39.18 -2.95
CA PRO A 515 1.47 -39.39 -4.18
C PRO A 515 2.37 -38.21 -4.56
N HIS A 516 2.11 -37.02 -3.99
CA HIS A 516 2.80 -35.76 -4.28
C HIS A 516 3.88 -35.42 -3.23
N GLY A 517 4.38 -36.44 -2.53
CA GLY A 517 5.46 -36.27 -1.57
C GLY A 517 5.04 -35.73 -0.21
N LEU A 518 3.78 -35.91 0.19
CA LEU A 518 3.36 -35.71 1.58
C LEU A 518 3.33 -37.05 2.32
N THR A 519 4.00 -37.12 3.46
CA THR A 519 3.83 -38.26 4.39
C THR A 519 3.29 -37.74 5.72
N ALA A 520 2.36 -38.49 6.30
CA ALA A 520 1.67 -38.09 7.53
C ALA A 520 1.63 -39.26 8.51
N GLY A 521 2.22 -39.06 9.69
CA GLY A 521 2.00 -39.86 10.90
C GLY A 521 1.01 -39.16 11.83
N TYR A 522 0.71 -39.73 12.99
CA TYR A 522 -0.36 -39.22 13.89
C TYR A 522 -0.21 -37.72 14.25
N ARG A 523 1.01 -37.25 14.54
CA ARG A 523 1.33 -35.84 14.87
C ARG A 523 2.46 -35.25 14.02
N THR A 524 2.90 -35.99 13.02
CA THR A 524 4.03 -35.62 12.15
C THR A 524 3.55 -35.50 10.72
N LEU A 525 3.94 -34.41 10.08
CA LEU A 525 3.79 -34.22 8.63
C LEU A 525 5.18 -33.94 8.09
N ARG A 526 5.51 -34.61 6.99
CA ARG A 526 6.80 -34.49 6.33
C ARG A 526 6.59 -34.32 4.84
N VAL A 527 7.26 -33.35 4.25
CA VAL A 527 7.25 -33.12 2.80
C VAL A 527 8.54 -33.70 2.23
N THR A 528 8.42 -34.77 1.46
CA THR A 528 9.54 -35.47 0.80
C THR A 528 9.80 -34.95 -0.61
N ASN A 529 8.82 -34.30 -1.25
CA ASN A 529 8.98 -33.69 -2.57
C ASN A 529 8.29 -32.31 -2.61
N LEU A 530 9.04 -31.27 -2.26
CA LEU A 530 8.52 -29.90 -2.21
C LEU A 530 8.15 -29.36 -3.60
N ASP A 531 8.89 -29.74 -4.65
CA ASP A 531 8.65 -29.23 -6.00
C ASP A 531 7.39 -29.80 -6.63
N ASP A 532 7.05 -31.07 -6.36
CA ASP A 532 5.77 -31.63 -6.78
C ASP A 532 4.60 -31.01 -6.00
N LEU A 533 4.79 -30.74 -4.70
CA LEU A 533 3.80 -30.07 -3.89
C LEU A 533 3.55 -28.62 -4.35
N ARG A 534 4.60 -27.89 -4.77
CA ARG A 534 4.50 -26.56 -5.40
C ARG A 534 3.72 -26.61 -6.70
N ARG A 535 3.96 -27.61 -7.55
CA ARG A 535 3.18 -27.82 -8.79
C ARG A 535 1.72 -28.15 -8.52
N TYR A 536 1.44 -28.89 -7.45
CA TYR A 536 0.06 -29.16 -7.02
C TYR A 536 -0.64 -27.90 -6.49
N ALA A 537 0.06 -27.07 -5.73
CA ALA A 537 -0.49 -25.87 -5.08
C ALA A 537 -0.94 -24.76 -6.06
N VAL A 538 -0.49 -24.79 -7.32
CA VAL A 538 -0.86 -23.82 -8.36
C VAL A 538 -1.96 -24.33 -9.30
N ARG A 539 -2.55 -25.49 -9.02
CA ARG A 539 -3.70 -26.00 -9.79
C ARG A 539 -4.90 -25.05 -9.63
N PRO A 540 -5.65 -24.82 -10.71
CA PRO A 540 -6.81 -23.94 -10.72
C PRO A 540 -7.90 -24.43 -9.78
#